data_AF-A0AAD8CAP0-F1
#
_entry.id   AF-A0AAD8CAP0-F1
#
_cell.length_a   1.000
_cell.length_b   1.000
_cell.length_c   1.000
_cell.angle_alpha   90.00
_cell.angle_beta   90.00
_cell.angle_gamma   90.00
#
_symmetry.space_group_name_H-M   'P 1'
#
loop_
_entity.id
_entity.type
_entity.pdbx_description
1 polymer ?
#
loop_
_entity_poly.entity_id
_entity_poly.type
_entity_poly.pdbx_seq_one_letter_code
_entity_poly.pdbx_strand_id
1 'polypeptide(L)'
;MLTDEKSEIRELALRRIMKSRKQKRTSSVRSFRVPLINFEATSYIDMIDWQKTPITEPPIVMDIDDDTFLTMIREEDTPRLDFARYPCHTQSVERHIKLVTEASQVVCGPEKRDGFIRARLESRSKMPKLDTKAQHHL
;
A
#
# COMPACT_ATOMS: atom_id res chain seq x y z
N MET A 1 -9.54 -6.83 7.21
CA MET A 1 -10.97 -6.92 6.85
C MET A 1 -11.27 -8.09 5.93
N LEU A 2 -10.82 -8.13 4.65
CA LEU A 2 -11.15 -9.25 3.74
C LEU A 2 -10.73 -10.65 4.24
N THR A 3 -9.59 -10.72 4.93
CA THR A 3 -9.03 -11.97 5.49
C THR A 3 -9.17 -12.05 7.01
N ASP A 4 -10.08 -11.26 7.59
CA ASP A 4 -10.30 -11.25 9.03
C ASP A 4 -10.87 -12.57 9.53
N GLU A 5 -10.64 -12.90 10.79
CA GLU A 5 -11.16 -14.12 11.42
C GLU A 5 -12.69 -14.03 11.60
N LYS A 6 -13.24 -12.84 11.82
CA LYS A 6 -14.70 -12.62 11.98
C LYS A 6 -15.39 -12.48 10.63
N SER A 7 -16.41 -13.31 10.39
CA SER A 7 -17.20 -13.31 9.15
C SER A 7 -17.86 -11.97 8.86
N GLU A 8 -18.44 -11.32 9.87
CA GLU A 8 -19.09 -10.01 9.73
C GLU A 8 -18.15 -8.92 9.19
N ILE A 9 -16.87 -8.98 9.58
CA ILE A 9 -15.85 -8.04 9.12
C ILE A 9 -15.49 -8.31 7.66
N ARG A 10 -15.42 -9.59 7.27
CA ARG A 10 -15.17 -10.00 5.88
C ARG A 10 -16.31 -9.54 4.98
N GLU A 11 -17.55 -9.78 5.40
CA GLU A 11 -18.76 -9.35 4.69
C GLU A 11 -18.79 -7.83 4.51
N LEU A 12 -18.49 -7.07 5.58
CA LEU A 12 -18.38 -5.62 5.54
C LEU A 12 -17.33 -5.15 4.52
N ALA A 13 -16.21 -5.87 4.39
CA ALA A 13 -15.18 -5.59 3.39
C ALA A 13 -15.71 -5.80 1.96
N LEU A 14 -16.36 -6.94 1.69
CA LEU A 14 -16.92 -7.27 0.38
C LEU A 14 -17.98 -6.25 -0.05
N ARG A 15 -18.90 -5.89 0.85
CA ARG A 15 -19.93 -4.87 0.60
C ARG A 15 -19.31 -3.51 0.24
N ARG A 16 -18.21 -3.11 0.90
CA ARG A 16 -17.48 -1.87 0.60
C ARG A 16 -16.81 -1.93 -0.78
N ILE A 17 -16.24 -3.06 -1.17
CA ILE A 17 -15.64 -3.25 -2.50
C ILE A 17 -16.71 -3.19 -3.59
N MET A 18 -17.82 -3.91 -3.41
CA MET A 18 -18.97 -3.85 -4.33
C MET A 18 -19.51 -2.43 -4.49
N LYS A 19 -19.56 -1.64 -3.40
CA LYS A 19 -19.91 -0.21 -3.47
C LYS A 19 -18.91 0.59 -4.31
N SER A 20 -17.61 0.31 -4.18
CA SER A 20 -16.57 0.99 -4.96
C SER A 20 -16.61 0.65 -6.45
N ARG A 21 -16.96 -0.59 -6.82
CA ARG A 21 -17.11 -1.01 -8.22
C ARG A 21 -18.25 -0.30 -8.96
N LYS A 22 -19.34 0.00 -8.23
CA LYS A 22 -20.48 0.77 -8.75
C LYS A 22 -20.15 2.25 -8.98
N GLN A 23 -19.09 2.78 -8.37
CA GLN A 23 -18.64 4.13 -8.66
C GLN A 23 -17.95 4.18 -10.02
N LYS A 24 -18.15 5.27 -10.77
CA LYS A 24 -17.55 5.41 -12.11
C LYS A 24 -16.03 5.27 -12.02
N ARG A 25 -15.48 4.28 -12.73
CA ARG A 25 -14.03 4.17 -12.97
C ARG A 25 -13.59 5.41 -13.75
N THR A 26 -12.94 6.35 -13.09
CA THR A 26 -12.25 7.43 -13.78
C THR A 26 -11.07 6.85 -14.54
N SER A 27 -10.86 7.20 -15.81
CA SER A 27 -9.68 6.79 -16.59
C SER A 27 -8.36 7.32 -16.00
N SER A 28 -8.43 8.23 -15.02
CA SER A 28 -7.28 8.75 -14.29
C SER A 28 -6.69 7.73 -13.33
N VAL A 29 -5.36 7.75 -13.21
CA VAL A 29 -4.60 7.03 -12.19
C VAL A 29 -5.23 7.22 -10.81
N ARG A 30 -5.37 6.11 -10.07
CA ARG A 30 -5.87 6.13 -8.67
C ARG A 30 -4.99 7.04 -7.82
N SER A 31 -5.55 8.16 -7.35
CA SER A 31 -4.84 9.01 -6.39
C SER A 31 -4.90 8.38 -5.00
N PHE A 32 -3.75 8.04 -4.42
CA PHE A 32 -3.69 7.65 -3.02
C PHE A 32 -3.91 8.89 -2.13
N ARG A 33 -4.99 8.89 -1.36
CA ARG A 33 -5.27 9.91 -0.34
C ARG A 33 -5.26 9.25 1.02
N VAL A 34 -4.48 9.81 1.95
CA VAL A 34 -4.44 9.33 3.33
C VAL A 34 -5.79 9.65 3.99
N PRO A 35 -6.54 8.66 4.50
CA PRO A 35 -7.78 8.92 5.21
C PRO A 35 -7.53 9.62 6.54
N LEU A 36 -8.51 10.36 7.02
CA LEU A 36 -8.48 10.89 8.38
C LEU A 36 -8.62 9.71 9.36
N ILE A 37 -7.63 9.56 10.24
CA ILE A 37 -7.57 8.47 11.21
C ILE A 37 -8.25 8.92 12.51
N ASN A 38 -9.19 8.12 13.00
CA ASN A 38 -9.79 8.27 14.31
C ASN A 38 -8.90 7.59 15.37
N PHE A 39 -8.17 8.38 16.15
CA PHE A 39 -7.31 7.88 17.23
C PHE A 39 -8.07 7.46 18.49
N GLU A 40 -9.35 7.84 18.62
CA GLU A 40 -10.22 7.42 19.74
C GLU A 40 -10.90 6.07 19.48
N ALA A 41 -10.68 5.48 18.29
CA ALA A 41 -11.28 4.21 17.93
C ALA A 41 -10.79 3.07 18.83
N THR A 42 -11.73 2.29 19.38
CA THR A 42 -11.44 1.09 20.18
C THR A 42 -11.21 -0.14 19.31
N SER A 43 -11.72 -0.12 18.08
CA SER A 43 -11.55 -1.17 17.08
C SER A 43 -10.93 -0.62 15.81
N TYR A 44 -10.09 -1.43 15.17
CA TYR A 44 -9.42 -1.04 13.93
C TYR A 44 -10.42 -0.76 12.79
N ILE A 45 -11.62 -1.32 12.87
CA ILE A 45 -12.69 -1.15 11.86
C ILE A 45 -13.17 0.30 11.83
N ASP A 46 -13.15 0.97 12.98
CA ASP A 46 -13.66 2.31 13.23
C ASP A 46 -12.58 3.39 13.13
N MET A 47 -11.32 2.98 12.90
CA MET A 47 -10.20 3.91 12.71
C MET A 47 -10.36 4.78 11.47
N ILE A 48 -11.10 4.31 10.46
CA ILE A 48 -11.33 5.04 9.22
C ILE A 48 -12.84 5.20 9.01
N ASP A 49 -13.29 6.44 8.82
CA ASP A 49 -14.65 6.71 8.38
C ASP A 49 -14.77 6.40 6.88
N TRP A 50 -15.21 5.18 6.59
CA TRP A 50 -15.42 4.67 5.23
C TRP A 50 -16.64 5.28 4.52
N GLN A 51 -17.47 6.07 5.21
CA GLN A 51 -18.55 6.83 4.57
C GLN A 51 -18.02 8.14 3.97
N LYS A 52 -17.07 8.78 4.66
CA LYS A 52 -16.44 10.04 4.20
C LYS A 52 -15.20 9.81 3.33
N THR A 53 -14.55 8.68 3.48
CA THR A 53 -13.34 8.35 2.71
C THR A 53 -13.72 7.77 1.35
N PRO A 54 -13.17 8.28 0.22
CA PRO A 54 -13.37 7.67 -1.09
C PRO A 54 -12.78 6.26 -1.10
N ILE A 55 -13.62 5.27 -1.39
CA ILE A 55 -13.22 3.87 -1.46
C ILE A 55 -12.89 3.53 -2.92
N THR A 56 -11.72 2.96 -3.11
CA THR A 56 -11.26 2.48 -4.43
C THR A 56 -10.92 1.02 -4.34
N GLU A 57 -11.35 0.25 -5.32
CA GLU A 57 -11.14 -1.20 -5.40
C GLU A 57 -9.65 -1.57 -5.25
N PRO A 58 -9.30 -2.53 -4.37
CA PRO A 58 -7.93 -3.04 -4.28
C PRO A 58 -7.52 -3.79 -5.56
N PRO A 59 -6.30 -3.60 -6.08
CA PRO A 59 -5.84 -4.29 -7.29
C PRO A 59 -5.94 -5.82 -7.22
N ILE A 60 -5.68 -6.39 -6.04
CA ILE A 60 -5.66 -7.84 -5.81
C ILE A 60 -7.01 -8.52 -6.01
N VAL A 61 -8.12 -7.77 -6.01
CA VAL A 61 -9.46 -8.32 -6.24
C VAL A 61 -10.07 -7.92 -7.59
N MET A 62 -9.36 -7.15 -8.42
CA MET A 62 -9.93 -6.64 -9.68
C MET A 62 -10.34 -7.74 -10.66
N ASP A 63 -9.68 -8.89 -10.60
CA ASP A 63 -9.92 -10.03 -11.48
C ASP A 63 -11.04 -10.96 -10.97
N ILE A 64 -11.63 -10.67 -9.80
CA ILE A 64 -12.75 -11.44 -9.23
C ILE A 64 -14.07 -10.82 -9.71
N ASP A 65 -15.00 -11.64 -10.21
CA ASP A 65 -16.28 -11.14 -10.71
C ASP A 65 -17.23 -10.62 -9.61
N ASP A 66 -18.14 -9.72 -9.99
CA ASP A 66 -19.18 -9.18 -9.10
C ASP A 66 -20.11 -10.27 -8.55
N ASP A 67 -20.44 -11.27 -9.39
CA ASP A 67 -21.31 -12.38 -9.01
C ASP A 67 -20.66 -13.25 -7.92
N THR A 68 -19.36 -13.48 -8.02
CA THR A 68 -18.57 -14.19 -7.00
C THR A 68 -18.59 -13.45 -5.66
N PHE A 69 -18.54 -12.12 -5.67
CA PHE A 69 -18.72 -11.36 -4.43
C PHE A 69 -20.14 -11.41 -3.89
N LEU A 70 -21.15 -11.43 -4.76
CA LEU A 70 -22.55 -11.55 -4.33
C LEU A 70 -22.84 -12.93 -3.71
N THR A 71 -22.26 -14.02 -4.23
CA THR A 71 -22.41 -15.34 -3.61
C THR A 71 -21.75 -15.38 -2.23
N MET A 72 -20.52 -14.87 -2.10
CA MET A 72 -19.81 -14.81 -0.82
C MET A 72 -20.53 -13.98 0.26
N ILE A 73 -21.26 -12.92 -0.13
CA ILE A 73 -22.05 -12.11 0.79
C ILE A 73 -23.35 -12.82 1.22
N ARG A 74 -23.91 -13.70 0.37
CA ARG A 74 -25.18 -14.40 0.66
C ARG A 74 -25.00 -15.62 1.57
N GLU A 75 -23.79 -16.16 1.64
CA GLU A 75 -23.45 -17.25 2.54
C GLU A 75 -23.52 -16.79 4.00
N GLU A 76 -24.07 -17.63 4.90
CA GLU A 76 -24.16 -17.31 6.33
C GLU A 76 -22.78 -17.08 6.97
N ASP A 77 -21.76 -17.78 6.47
CA ASP A 77 -20.36 -17.56 6.83
C ASP A 77 -19.59 -17.12 5.59
N THR A 78 -19.36 -15.80 5.47
CA THR A 78 -18.59 -15.25 4.35
C THR A 78 -17.22 -15.93 4.28
N PRO A 79 -16.86 -16.60 3.17
CA PRO A 79 -15.63 -17.39 3.13
C PRO A 79 -14.40 -16.49 3.21
N ARG A 80 -13.33 -17.02 3.80
CA ARG A 80 -12.04 -16.32 3.84
C ARG A 80 -11.38 -16.45 2.47
N LEU A 81 -11.11 -15.31 1.83
CA LEU A 81 -10.30 -15.29 0.63
C LEU A 81 -8.86 -15.71 0.97
N ASP A 82 -8.37 -16.73 0.29
CA ASP A 82 -6.97 -17.13 0.39
C ASP A 82 -6.15 -16.30 -0.60
N PHE A 83 -5.20 -15.55 -0.06
CA PHE A 83 -4.23 -14.80 -0.86
C PHE A 83 -2.88 -15.45 -0.69
N ALA A 84 -2.06 -15.40 -1.74
CA ALA A 84 -0.68 -15.86 -1.68
C ALA A 84 0.02 -15.25 -0.43
N ARG A 85 0.50 -16.14 0.44
CA ARG A 85 1.25 -15.72 1.63
C ARG A 85 2.61 -15.22 1.17
N TYR A 86 2.75 -13.89 1.12
CA TYR A 86 4.05 -13.26 0.97
C TYR A 86 4.69 -13.16 2.36
N PRO A 87 5.74 -13.94 2.68
CA PRO A 87 6.38 -13.86 3.98
C PRO A 87 6.99 -12.47 4.18
N CYS A 88 6.45 -11.71 5.14
CA CYS A 88 6.96 -10.38 5.48
C CYS A 88 8.26 -10.44 6.29
N HIS A 89 8.52 -11.57 6.97
CA HIS A 89 9.66 -11.78 7.86
C HIS A 89 10.63 -12.81 7.29
N THR A 90 11.12 -12.56 6.08
CA THR A 90 12.22 -13.38 5.53
C THR A 90 13.55 -12.91 6.09
N GLN A 91 14.53 -13.80 6.16
CA GLN A 91 15.91 -13.45 6.50
C GLN A 91 16.47 -12.35 5.58
N SER A 92 16.02 -12.30 4.32
CA SER A 92 16.38 -11.22 3.39
C SER A 92 15.88 -9.86 3.88
N VAL A 93 14.61 -9.78 4.30
CA VAL A 93 14.02 -8.55 4.87
C VAL A 93 14.77 -8.12 6.13
N GLU A 94 15.10 -9.04 7.04
CA GLU A 94 15.87 -8.73 8.24
C GLU A 94 17.25 -8.16 7.92
N ARG A 95 17.98 -8.81 7.00
CA ARG A 95 19.29 -8.32 6.53
C ARG A 95 19.17 -6.94 5.89
N HIS A 96 18.11 -6.70 5.11
CA HIS A 96 17.87 -5.41 4.48
C HIS A 96 17.58 -4.32 5.52
N ILE A 97 16.77 -4.60 6.55
CA ILE A 97 16.51 -3.65 7.64
C ILE A 97 17.82 -3.26 8.33
N LYS A 98 18.68 -4.23 8.62
CA LYS A 98 20.00 -3.98 9.20
C LYS A 98 20.84 -3.07 8.31
N LEU A 99 20.98 -3.42 7.03
CA LEU A 99 21.75 -2.64 6.05
C LEU A 99 21.21 -1.21 5.91
N VAL A 100 19.89 -1.04 5.79
CA VAL A 100 19.25 0.27 5.69
C VAL A 100 19.46 1.09 6.96
N THR A 101 19.42 0.46 8.13
CA THR A 101 19.67 1.12 9.41
C THR A 101 21.11 1.60 9.50
N GLU A 102 22.08 0.73 9.18
CA GLU A 102 23.52 1.08 9.13
C GLU A 102 23.77 2.23 8.14
N ALA A 103 23.19 2.15 6.94
CA ALA A 103 23.28 3.22 5.94
C ALA A 103 22.61 4.52 6.41
N SER A 104 21.52 4.45 7.17
CA SER A 104 20.83 5.65 7.69
C SER A 104 21.60 6.31 8.83
N GLN A 105 22.37 5.54 9.61
CA GLN A 105 23.20 6.08 10.70
C GLN A 105 24.28 7.05 10.20
N VAL A 106 24.80 6.86 8.99
CA VAL A 106 25.86 7.76 8.44
C VAL A 106 25.37 9.18 8.17
N VAL A 107 24.06 9.37 8.02
CA VAL A 107 23.41 10.67 7.78
C VAL A 107 22.63 11.18 8.99
N CYS A 108 22.72 10.50 10.13
CA CYS A 108 22.00 10.89 11.34
C CYS A 108 22.64 12.16 11.94
N GLY A 109 21.83 13.20 12.15
CA GLY A 109 22.25 14.50 12.66
C GLY A 109 22.39 15.58 11.57
N PRO A 110 22.22 16.86 11.93
CA PRO A 110 22.14 17.97 10.96
C PRO A 110 23.41 18.12 10.12
N GLU A 111 24.59 18.04 10.74
CA GLU A 111 25.87 18.23 10.05
C GLU A 111 26.20 17.11 9.05
N LYS A 112 26.07 15.85 9.49
CA LYS A 112 26.31 14.68 8.63
C LYS A 112 25.36 14.64 7.44
N ARG A 113 24.08 14.96 7.69
CA ARG A 113 23.06 15.06 6.65
C ARG A 113 23.40 16.15 5.64
N ASP A 114 23.77 17.34 6.10
CA ASP A 114 24.12 18.46 5.22
C ASP A 114 25.36 18.14 4.36
N GLY A 115 26.41 17.56 4.96
CA GLY A 115 27.58 17.09 4.23
C GLY A 115 27.25 16.04 3.16
N PHE A 116 26.39 15.07 3.50
CA PHE A 116 25.92 14.06 2.54
C PHE A 116 25.14 14.68 1.37
N ILE A 117 24.26 15.65 1.65
CA ILE A 117 23.48 16.34 0.62
C ILE A 117 24.41 17.11 -0.33
N ARG A 118 25.36 17.89 0.21
CA ARG A 118 26.32 18.66 -0.59
C ARG A 118 27.17 17.76 -1.49
N ALA A 119 27.75 16.70 -0.93
CA ALA A 119 28.52 15.72 -1.70
C ALA A 119 27.67 15.04 -2.80
N ARG A 120 26.40 14.74 -2.52
CA ARG A 120 25.47 14.15 -3.51
C ARG A 120 25.14 15.13 -4.64
N LEU A 121 24.95 16.42 -4.33
CA LEU A 121 24.70 17.45 -5.33
C LEU A 121 25.92 17.64 -6.25
N GLU A 122 27.13 17.68 -5.70
CA GLU A 122 28.37 17.75 -6.48
C GLU A 122 28.59 16.50 -7.35
N SER A 123 28.31 15.30 -6.81
CA SER A 123 28.39 14.07 -7.61
C SER A 123 27.38 14.09 -8.78
N ARG A 124 26.16 14.57 -8.54
CA ARG A 124 25.12 14.71 -9.56
C ARG A 124 25.46 15.76 -10.61
N SER A 125 26.13 16.86 -10.25
CA SER A 125 26.54 17.87 -11.24
C SER A 125 27.64 17.36 -12.18
N LYS A 126 28.49 16.43 -11.69
CA LYS A 126 29.53 15.76 -12.50
C LYS A 126 28.99 14.64 -13.39
N MET A 127 27.84 14.06 -13.06
CA MET A 127 27.24 13.01 -13.89
C MET A 127 26.63 13.61 -15.16
N PRO A 128 26.85 12.99 -16.34
CA PRO A 128 26.21 13.42 -17.57
C PRO A 128 24.69 13.25 -17.47
N LYS A 129 23.94 14.22 -18.00
CA LYS A 129 22.50 14.07 -18.18
C LYS A 129 22.27 13.17 -19.39
N LEU A 130 21.48 12.12 -19.17
CA LEU A 130 21.09 11.19 -20.23
C LEU A 130 19.60 11.43 -20.50
N ASP A 131 19.30 11.89 -21.71
CA ASP A 131 17.94 12.23 -22.15
C ASP A 131 17.22 11.00 -22.71
N THR A 132 17.96 9.98 -23.13
CA THR A 132 17.39 8.75 -23.69
C THR A 132 18.05 7.50 -23.12
N LYS A 133 17.27 6.41 -23.02
CA LYS A 133 17.77 5.12 -22.51
C LYS A 133 18.93 4.55 -23.34
N ALA A 134 19.00 4.88 -24.63
CA ALA A 134 20.09 4.43 -25.50
C ALA A 134 21.46 5.03 -25.14
N GLN A 135 21.49 6.14 -24.39
CA GLN A 135 22.72 6.79 -23.93
C GLN A 135 23.29 6.14 -22.66
N HIS A 136 22.57 5.22 -22.02
CA HIS A 136 23.11 4.37 -20.97
C HIS A 136 23.90 3.22 -21.60
N HIS A 137 25.20 3.44 -21.84
CA HIS A 137 26.14 2.36 -22.12
C HIS A 137 26.75 1.90 -20.78
N LEU A 138 26.45 0.66 -20.40
CA LEU A 138 27.16 -0.08 -19.34
C LEU A 138 28.22 -0.98 -19.98
#